data_AF-A0A2J5PFG3-F1
#
_entry.id   AF-A0A2J5PFG3-F1
#
_cell.length_a   1.000
_cell.length_b   1.000
_cell.length_c   1.000
_cell.angle_alpha   90.00
_cell.angle_beta   90.00
_cell.angle_gamma   90.00
#
_symmetry.space_group_name_H-M   'P 1'
#
loop_
_entity.id
_entity.type
_entity.pdbx_description
1 polymer ?
#
loop_
_entity_poly.entity_id
_entity_poly.type
_entity_poly.pdbx_seq_one_letter_code
_entity_poly.pdbx_strand_id
1 'polypeptide(L)'
;MTTIATVTLPEGVQLPRYDRSQLRSRIVHFGFGAFHRAHQALLTDRVLNAGGGDWGICEISLFSGDRLMSQLRQQDHLFTVLEKGAEGNQPIVVGAVHECLNAKLDSLAAIIEKFCEPQVAIVSLTITEKGYCIDPASGQLDMTQPRIIHDLQNPTLPQSVPGILVEALARRRQRGLPPFTV
;
A
#
# COMPACT_ATOMS: atom_id res chain seq x y z
N MET A 1 12.84 -21.63 -0.96
CA MET A 1 11.52 -22.03 -0.44
C MET A 1 10.56 -22.12 -1.59
N THR A 2 9.65 -23.08 -1.58
CA THR A 2 8.60 -23.23 -2.59
C THR A 2 7.54 -22.15 -2.37
N THR A 3 7.44 -21.19 -3.28
CA THR A 3 6.45 -20.09 -3.24
C THR A 3 5.69 -20.00 -4.56
N ILE A 4 4.57 -19.29 -4.58
CA ILE A 4 3.80 -19.02 -5.82
C ILE A 4 4.62 -18.28 -6.89
N ALA A 5 5.71 -17.61 -6.52
CA ALA A 5 6.62 -16.94 -7.46
C ALA A 5 7.62 -17.90 -8.11
N THR A 6 7.85 -19.08 -7.52
CA THR A 6 8.94 -20.00 -7.91
C THR A 6 8.43 -21.33 -8.45
N VAL A 7 7.13 -21.59 -8.39
CA VAL A 7 6.54 -22.86 -8.84
C VAL A 7 5.65 -22.69 -10.05
N THR A 8 5.60 -23.73 -10.87
CA THR A 8 4.52 -23.89 -11.86
C THR A 8 3.20 -24.09 -11.14
N LEU A 9 2.22 -23.23 -11.42
CA LEU A 9 0.88 -23.31 -10.86
C LEU A 9 -0.05 -24.16 -11.74
N PRO A 10 -1.15 -24.71 -11.19
CA PRO A 10 -2.17 -25.41 -11.97
C PRO A 10 -2.75 -24.55 -13.10
N GLU A 11 -3.16 -25.18 -14.21
CA GLU A 11 -3.63 -24.52 -15.44
C GLU A 11 -4.81 -23.54 -15.22
N GLY A 12 -5.65 -23.78 -14.21
CA GLY A 12 -6.78 -22.91 -13.89
C GLY A 12 -6.45 -21.65 -13.07
N VAL A 13 -5.19 -21.45 -12.67
CA VAL A 13 -4.77 -20.24 -11.92
C VAL A 13 -4.47 -19.11 -12.88
N GLN A 14 -5.18 -17.99 -12.75
CA GLN A 14 -4.87 -16.79 -13.52
C GLN A 14 -3.58 -16.15 -12.99
N LEU A 15 -2.67 -15.82 -13.91
CA LEU A 15 -1.38 -15.19 -13.63
C LEU A 15 -1.33 -13.79 -14.26
N PRO A 16 -0.54 -12.85 -13.70
CA PRO A 16 -0.24 -11.58 -14.36
C PRO A 16 0.36 -11.81 -15.75
N ARG A 17 -0.15 -11.09 -16.76
CA ARG A 17 0.30 -11.15 -18.16
C ARG A 17 1.13 -9.93 -18.58
N TYR A 18 1.31 -8.97 -17.70
CA TYR A 18 2.11 -7.78 -17.91
C TYR A 18 3.52 -7.94 -17.31
N ASP A 19 4.49 -7.18 -17.82
CA ASP A 19 5.86 -7.20 -17.33
C ASP A 19 5.96 -6.48 -15.98
N ARG A 20 6.02 -7.25 -14.90
CA ARG A 20 6.12 -6.73 -13.53
C ARG A 20 7.42 -5.96 -13.27
N SER A 21 8.48 -6.20 -14.05
CA SER A 21 9.74 -5.47 -13.89
C SER A 21 9.64 -4.00 -14.34
N GLN A 22 8.60 -3.63 -15.09
CA GLN A 22 8.33 -2.24 -15.46
C GLN A 22 7.61 -1.46 -14.36
N LEU A 23 7.05 -2.13 -13.35
CA LEU A 23 6.24 -1.46 -12.35
C LEU A 23 7.05 -0.42 -11.58
N ARG A 24 6.40 0.71 -11.33
CA ARG A 24 6.89 1.76 -10.45
C ARG A 24 5.87 1.98 -9.35
N SER A 25 6.33 2.34 -8.16
CA SER A 25 5.46 2.70 -7.02
C SER A 25 4.77 4.03 -7.30
N ARG A 26 3.73 4.02 -8.13
CA ARG A 26 2.91 5.19 -8.47
C ARG A 26 1.75 5.36 -7.50
N ILE A 27 1.32 4.26 -6.90
CA ILE A 27 0.38 4.21 -5.79
C ILE A 27 1.14 3.76 -4.55
N VAL A 28 0.97 4.48 -3.44
CA VAL A 28 1.41 4.04 -2.12
C VAL A 28 0.17 3.78 -1.27
N HIS A 29 0.04 2.59 -0.68
CA HIS A 29 -1.17 2.19 0.02
C HIS A 29 -0.94 2.02 1.53
N PHE A 30 -1.74 2.68 2.36
CA PHE A 30 -1.78 2.42 3.79
C PHE A 30 -2.80 1.35 4.12
N GLY A 31 -2.34 0.26 4.75
CA GLY A 31 -3.20 -0.79 5.28
C GLY A 31 -3.34 -1.97 4.31
N PHE A 32 -2.37 -2.88 4.35
CA PHE A 32 -2.38 -4.09 3.52
C PHE A 32 -3.34 -5.18 4.06
N GLY A 33 -4.63 -4.83 4.12
CA GLY A 33 -5.70 -5.68 4.60
C GLY A 33 -6.28 -6.61 3.52
N ALA A 34 -7.20 -7.48 3.93
CA ALA A 34 -7.90 -8.38 3.01
C ALA A 34 -8.72 -7.62 1.97
N PHE A 35 -9.40 -6.54 2.37
CA PHE A 35 -10.20 -5.72 1.47
C PHE A 35 -9.34 -5.08 0.37
N HIS A 36 -8.20 -4.47 0.73
CA HIS A 36 -7.30 -3.87 -0.24
C HIS A 36 -6.84 -4.88 -1.30
N ARG A 37 -6.35 -6.03 -0.84
CA ARG A 37 -5.88 -7.12 -1.69
C ARG A 37 -6.96 -7.62 -2.66
N ALA A 38 -8.18 -7.79 -2.17
CA ALA A 38 -9.30 -8.30 -2.97
C ALA A 38 -9.99 -7.21 -3.82
N HIS A 39 -9.65 -5.92 -3.64
CA HIS A 39 -10.33 -4.81 -4.30
C HIS A 39 -9.38 -3.90 -5.07
N GLN A 40 -8.67 -2.97 -4.42
CA GLN A 40 -7.86 -1.98 -5.16
C GLN A 40 -6.65 -2.63 -5.85
N ALA A 41 -5.97 -3.57 -5.20
CA ALA A 41 -4.85 -4.28 -5.81
C ALA A 41 -5.32 -5.19 -6.97
N LEU A 42 -6.42 -5.92 -6.79
CA LEU A 42 -7.02 -6.75 -7.85
C LEU A 42 -7.48 -5.92 -9.06
N LEU A 43 -8.11 -4.77 -8.83
CA LEU A 43 -8.55 -3.90 -9.93
C LEU A 43 -7.36 -3.27 -10.66
N THR A 44 -6.31 -2.87 -9.94
CA THR A 44 -5.07 -2.36 -10.54
C THR A 44 -4.42 -3.44 -11.41
N ASP A 45 -4.37 -4.68 -10.91
CA ASP A 45 -3.87 -5.84 -11.64
C ASP A 45 -4.65 -6.12 -12.92
N ARG A 46 -5.98 -6.00 -12.87
CA ARG A 46 -6.85 -6.13 -14.06
C ARG A 46 -6.56 -5.05 -15.10
N VAL A 47 -6.34 -3.80 -14.69
CA VAL A 47 -5.99 -2.70 -15.61
C VAL A 47 -4.64 -2.96 -16.26
N LEU A 48 -3.63 -3.35 -15.47
CA LEU A 48 -2.31 -3.71 -16.00
C LEU A 48 -2.38 -4.90 -16.98
N ASN A 49 -3.23 -5.89 -16.69
CA ASN A 49 -3.47 -7.03 -17.58
C ASN A 49 -4.20 -6.67 -18.89
N ALA A 50 -4.95 -5.58 -18.91
CA ALA A 50 -5.73 -5.14 -20.07
C ALA A 50 -4.95 -4.14 -20.95
N GLY A 51 -4.18 -3.24 -20.34
CA GLY A 51 -3.53 -2.12 -21.03
C GLY A 51 -2.02 -1.99 -20.80
N GLY A 52 -1.42 -2.83 -19.95
CA GLY A 52 -0.03 -2.66 -19.52
C GLY A 52 0.18 -1.37 -18.70
N GLY A 53 1.41 -0.86 -18.73
CA GLY A 53 1.84 0.31 -17.97
C GLY A 53 2.64 -0.07 -16.72
N ASP A 54 2.96 0.95 -15.92
CA ASP A 54 3.88 0.85 -14.78
C ASP A 54 3.24 1.30 -13.46
N TRP A 55 1.91 1.29 -13.37
CA TRP A 55 1.16 1.66 -12.16
C TRP A 55 1.19 0.55 -11.10
N GLY A 56 2.36 0.36 -10.50
CA GLY A 56 2.57 -0.54 -9.38
C GLY A 56 2.20 0.10 -8.03
N ILE A 57 1.96 -0.77 -7.06
CA ILE A 57 1.60 -0.41 -5.68
C ILE A 57 2.77 -0.73 -4.75
N CYS A 58 3.08 0.24 -3.87
CA CYS A 58 3.91 0.03 -2.68
C CYS A 58 3.02 -0.05 -1.44
N GLU A 59 3.10 -1.16 -0.70
CA GLU A 59 2.32 -1.35 0.51
C GLU A 59 3.01 -0.79 1.75
N ILE A 60 2.28 -0.06 2.58
CA ILE A 60 2.78 0.51 3.83
C ILE A 60 2.07 -0.12 5.03
N SER A 61 2.87 -0.55 6.00
CA SER A 61 2.37 -0.96 7.31
C SER A 61 3.12 -0.25 8.44
N LEU A 62 2.38 0.50 9.27
CA LEU A 62 2.94 1.36 10.32
C LEU A 62 3.05 0.67 11.68
N PHE A 63 2.01 -0.05 12.11
CA PHE A 63 1.88 -0.51 13.49
C PHE A 63 2.08 -2.03 13.66
N SER A 64 1.80 -2.81 12.62
CA SER A 64 1.81 -4.28 12.66
C SER A 64 2.25 -4.85 11.30
N GLY A 65 2.06 -6.16 11.08
CA GLY A 65 2.21 -6.75 9.75
C GLY A 65 3.65 -6.96 9.27
N ASP A 66 4.65 -6.86 10.14
CA ASP A 66 6.05 -7.19 9.82
C ASP A 66 6.20 -8.63 9.28
N ARG A 67 5.53 -9.60 9.92
CA ARG A 67 5.45 -10.98 9.42
C ARG A 67 4.81 -11.07 8.04
N LEU A 68 3.68 -10.40 7.84
CA LEU A 68 2.96 -10.42 6.56
C LEU A 68 3.80 -9.78 5.45
N MET A 69 4.46 -8.65 5.71
CA MET A 69 5.34 -8.00 4.76
C MET A 69 6.57 -8.85 4.43
N SER A 70 7.14 -9.52 5.43
CA SER A 70 8.25 -10.46 5.21
C SER A 70 7.84 -11.63 4.32
N GLN A 71 6.64 -12.19 4.54
CA GLN A 71 6.07 -13.24 3.69
C GLN A 71 5.79 -12.73 2.27
N LEU A 72 5.24 -11.52 2.15
CA LEU A 72 4.98 -10.88 0.86
C LEU A 72 6.28 -10.72 0.06
N ARG A 73 7.36 -10.21 0.66
CA ARG A 73 8.68 -10.09 0.04
C ARG A 73 9.23 -11.45 -0.43
N GLN A 74 9.07 -12.50 0.37
CA GLN A 74 9.51 -13.86 0.02
C GLN A 74 8.75 -14.44 -1.18
N GLN A 75 7.53 -13.97 -1.44
CA GLN A 75 6.72 -14.38 -2.59
C GLN A 75 6.84 -13.42 -3.78
N ASP A 76 7.92 -12.64 -3.85
CA ASP A 76 8.09 -11.61 -4.88
C ASP A 76 6.87 -10.67 -4.97
N HIS A 77 6.29 -10.34 -3.81
CA HIS A 77 5.09 -9.52 -3.66
C HIS A 77 3.81 -10.07 -4.31
N LEU A 78 3.80 -11.32 -4.75
CA LEU A 78 2.62 -12.00 -5.24
C LEU A 78 1.73 -12.48 -4.09
N PHE A 79 0.42 -12.47 -4.33
CA PHE A 79 -0.58 -13.14 -3.49
C PHE A 79 -1.75 -13.63 -4.33
N THR A 80 -2.57 -14.51 -3.78
CA THR A 80 -3.75 -15.04 -4.47
C THR A 80 -5.03 -14.42 -3.93
N VAL A 81 -5.92 -14.01 -4.83
CA VAL A 81 -7.33 -13.74 -4.55
C VAL A 81 -8.15 -14.89 -5.10
N LEU A 82 -9.08 -15.42 -4.31
CA LEU A 82 -10.02 -16.45 -4.76
C LEU A 82 -11.40 -15.83 -4.92
N GLU A 83 -11.84 -15.62 -6.15
CA GLU A 83 -13.22 -15.25 -6.43
C GLU A 83 -14.09 -16.50 -6.34
N LYS A 84 -15.23 -16.40 -5.64
CA LYS A 84 -16.17 -17.50 -5.41
C LYS A 84 -17.54 -17.08 -5.90
N GLY A 85 -18.15 -17.87 -6.78
CA GLY A 85 -19.49 -17.64 -7.30
C GLY A 85 -20.25 -18.94 -7.54
N ALA A 86 -21.48 -18.82 -8.04
CA ALA A 86 -22.33 -19.98 -8.34
C ALA A 86 -21.70 -20.93 -9.38
N GLU A 87 -20.98 -20.37 -10.35
CA GLU A 87 -20.32 -21.09 -11.44
C GLU A 87 -18.95 -21.69 -11.06
N GLY A 88 -18.52 -21.52 -9.81
CA GLY A 88 -17.27 -22.06 -9.29
C GLY A 88 -16.33 -21.03 -8.67
N ASN A 89 -15.07 -21.42 -8.50
CA ASN A 89 -14.04 -20.58 -7.90
C ASN A 89 -12.93 -20.29 -8.90
N GLN A 90 -12.48 -19.05 -8.95
CA GLN A 90 -11.38 -18.61 -9.80
C GLN A 90 -10.22 -18.08 -8.93
N PRO A 91 -9.11 -18.83 -8.81
CA PRO A 91 -7.89 -18.32 -8.19
C PRO A 91 -7.16 -17.37 -9.16
N ILE A 92 -6.77 -16.21 -8.65
CA ILE A 92 -6.10 -15.14 -9.39
C ILE A 92 -4.85 -14.74 -8.61
N VAL A 93 -3.68 -14.88 -9.21
CA VAL A 93 -2.44 -14.33 -8.67
C VAL A 93 -2.38 -12.85 -9.03
N VAL A 94 -2.34 -12.01 -8.00
CA VAL A 94 -2.23 -10.56 -8.12
C VAL A 94 -0.75 -10.19 -8.03
N GLY A 95 -0.27 -9.41 -8.99
CA GLY A 95 1.12 -8.95 -9.09
C GLY A 95 1.31 -7.44 -9.16
N ALA A 96 0.22 -6.66 -9.01
CA ALA A 96 0.27 -5.20 -9.06
C ALA A 96 1.05 -4.59 -7.89
N VAL A 97 1.16 -5.34 -6.80
CA VAL A 97 2.07 -5.04 -5.70
C VAL A 97 3.45 -5.55 -6.06
N HIS A 98 4.44 -4.66 -6.00
CA HIS A 98 5.84 -4.98 -6.30
C HIS A 98 6.82 -4.53 -5.22
N GLU A 99 6.32 -3.77 -4.24
CA GLU A 99 7.13 -3.25 -3.15
C GLU A 99 6.30 -3.17 -1.86
N CYS A 100 6.95 -3.30 -0.71
CA CYS A 100 6.33 -2.98 0.57
C CYS A 100 7.33 -2.43 1.57
N LEU A 101 6.87 -1.56 2.48
CA LEU A 101 7.63 -1.03 3.60
C LEU A 101 6.87 -1.21 4.92
N ASN A 102 7.62 -1.51 5.97
CA ASN A 102 7.13 -1.66 7.32
C ASN A 102 7.97 -0.81 8.28
N ALA A 103 7.33 -0.06 9.18
CA ALA A 103 8.05 0.86 10.06
C ALA A 103 9.10 0.16 10.96
N LYS A 104 8.86 -1.11 11.33
CA LYS A 104 9.80 -1.91 12.12
C LYS A 104 10.93 -2.50 11.29
N LEU A 105 10.68 -2.85 10.02
CA LEU A 105 11.67 -3.47 9.15
C LEU A 105 12.56 -2.45 8.44
N ASP A 106 11.99 -1.30 8.04
CA ASP A 106 12.64 -0.35 7.13
C ASP A 106 12.77 1.06 7.70
N SER A 107 12.21 1.32 8.89
CA SER A 107 12.06 2.63 9.55
C SER A 107 10.95 3.54 9.01
N LEU A 108 10.46 4.42 9.89
CA LEU A 108 9.53 5.49 9.54
C LEU A 108 10.14 6.49 8.54
N ALA A 109 11.44 6.76 8.63
CA ALA A 109 12.11 7.68 7.71
C ALA A 109 12.07 7.17 6.27
N ALA A 110 12.32 5.87 6.06
CA ALA A 110 12.22 5.26 4.73
C ALA A 110 10.78 5.32 4.18
N ILE A 111 9.78 5.12 5.05
CA ILE A 111 8.37 5.26 4.67
C ILE A 111 8.07 6.69 4.20
N ILE A 112 8.48 7.72 4.96
CA ILE A 112 8.25 9.13 4.57
C ILE A 112 8.94 9.44 3.23
N GLU A 113 10.17 8.95 3.03
CA GLU A 113 10.89 9.15 1.77
C GLU A 113 10.21 8.44 0.58
N LYS A 114 9.58 7.28 0.78
CA LYS A 114 8.78 6.61 -0.26
C LYS A 114 7.69 7.54 -0.79
N PHE A 115 6.96 8.24 0.08
CA PHE A 115 5.94 9.21 -0.35
C PHE A 115 6.53 10.42 -1.09
N CYS A 116 7.81 10.69 -0.93
CA CYS A 116 8.51 11.79 -1.59
C CYS A 116 9.10 11.40 -2.95
N GLU A 117 8.94 10.15 -3.40
CA GLU A 117 9.41 9.74 -4.72
C GLU A 117 8.60 10.44 -5.83
N PRO A 118 9.25 11.00 -6.88
CA PRO A 118 8.56 11.85 -7.86
C PRO A 118 7.41 11.17 -8.60
N GLN A 119 7.50 9.86 -8.84
CA GLN A 119 6.50 9.09 -9.57
C GLN A 119 5.27 8.73 -8.73
N VAL A 120 5.32 8.87 -7.40
CA VAL A 120 4.15 8.67 -6.53
C VAL A 120 3.13 9.74 -6.84
N ALA A 121 1.98 9.31 -7.35
CA ALA A 121 0.89 10.15 -7.78
C ALA A 121 -0.36 9.99 -6.90
N ILE A 122 -0.53 8.82 -6.27
CA ILE A 122 -1.68 8.50 -5.43
C ILE A 122 -1.22 7.88 -4.11
N VAL A 123 -1.80 8.35 -3.01
CA VAL A 123 -1.78 7.68 -1.73
C VAL A 123 -3.18 7.19 -1.42
N SER A 124 -3.36 5.89 -1.21
CA SER A 124 -4.68 5.31 -0.92
C SER A 124 -4.70 4.63 0.44
N LEU A 125 -5.87 4.50 1.07
CA LEU A 125 -5.97 4.10 2.47
C LEU A 125 -7.08 3.08 2.73
N THR A 126 -6.78 2.04 3.50
CA THR A 126 -7.75 1.16 4.16
C THR A 126 -7.40 0.95 5.64
N ILE A 127 -7.28 2.06 6.37
CA ILE A 127 -6.74 2.12 7.74
C ILE A 127 -7.78 1.94 8.86
N THR A 128 -9.01 1.55 8.53
CA THR A 128 -10.21 1.60 9.41
C THR A 128 -10.52 3.02 9.90
N GLU A 129 -11.69 3.21 10.50
CA GLU A 129 -12.18 4.49 11.00
C GLU A 129 -11.21 5.10 12.04
N LYS A 130 -10.61 4.25 12.87
CA LYS A 130 -9.66 4.67 13.92
C LYS A 130 -8.36 5.26 13.37
N GLY A 131 -7.98 4.90 12.14
CA GLY A 131 -6.75 5.37 11.51
C GLY A 131 -6.80 6.86 11.15
N TYR A 132 -7.99 7.44 10.99
CA TYR A 132 -8.18 8.84 10.62
C TYR A 132 -8.02 9.81 11.80
N CYS A 133 -7.95 9.30 13.04
CA CYS A 133 -7.85 10.12 14.25
C CYS A 133 -8.98 11.14 14.39
N ILE A 134 -10.20 10.78 13.97
CA ILE A 134 -11.38 11.64 14.02
C ILE A 134 -12.19 11.35 15.29
N ASP A 135 -12.69 12.41 15.93
CA ASP A 135 -13.72 12.31 16.97
C ASP A 135 -15.07 11.94 16.31
N PRO A 136 -15.68 10.79 16.66
CA PRO A 136 -16.88 10.32 15.97
C PRO A 136 -18.11 11.21 16.11
N ALA A 137 -18.19 12.03 17.16
CA ALA A 137 -19.34 12.87 17.44
C ALA A 137 -19.31 14.16 16.61
N SER A 138 -18.12 14.75 16.45
CA SER A 138 -17.91 16.02 15.75
C SER A 138 -17.46 15.85 14.30
N GLY A 139 -16.92 14.70 13.93
CA GLY A 139 -16.30 14.46 12.62
C GLY A 139 -15.00 15.26 12.40
N GLN A 140 -14.47 15.91 13.44
CA GLN A 140 -13.23 16.69 13.39
C GLN A 140 -12.04 15.86 13.84
N LEU A 141 -10.83 16.32 13.52
CA LEU A 141 -9.61 15.73 14.06
C LEU A 141 -9.65 15.78 15.59
N ASP A 142 -9.48 14.62 16.22
CA ASP A 142 -9.40 14.50 17.67
C ASP A 142 -8.01 14.92 18.15
N MET A 143 -7.91 16.19 18.57
CA MET A 143 -6.69 16.82 19.07
C MET A 143 -6.20 16.23 20.40
N THR A 144 -7.00 15.37 21.05
CA THR A 144 -6.64 14.72 22.30
C THR A 144 -5.95 13.37 22.09
N GLN A 145 -5.94 12.83 20.86
CA GLN A 145 -5.26 11.57 20.59
C GLN A 145 -3.74 11.69 20.80
N PRO A 146 -3.11 10.75 21.52
CA PRO A 146 -1.67 10.82 21.81
C PRO A 146 -0.79 10.95 20.57
N ARG A 147 -1.15 10.29 19.45
CA ARG A 147 -0.40 10.42 18.18
C ARG A 147 -0.55 11.80 17.55
N ILE A 148 -1.72 12.42 17.64
CA ILE A 148 -1.92 13.78 17.09
C ILE A 148 -1.14 14.80 17.92
N ILE A 149 -1.18 14.68 19.25
CA ILE A 149 -0.35 15.51 20.14
C ILE A 149 1.14 15.33 19.82
N HIS A 150 1.60 14.09 19.67
CA HIS A 150 2.99 13.79 19.30
C HIS A 150 3.38 14.45 17.98
N ASP A 151 2.55 14.32 16.94
CA ASP A 151 2.84 14.81 15.59
C ASP A 151 2.90 16.33 15.53
N LEU A 152 2.06 17.02 16.30
CA LEU A 152 2.10 18.48 16.41
C LEU A 152 3.38 18.98 17.10
N GLN A 153 3.91 18.20 18.07
CA GLN A 153 5.15 18.51 18.76
C GLN A 153 6.39 18.13 17.94
N ASN A 154 6.28 17.10 17.09
CA ASN A 154 7.38 16.52 16.31
C ASN A 154 6.99 16.39 14.83
N PRO A 155 6.75 17.50 14.11
CA PRO A 155 6.16 17.47 12.77
C PRO A 155 7.03 16.74 11.73
N THR A 156 8.35 16.67 11.94
CA THR A 156 9.27 15.96 11.05
C THR A 156 9.42 14.46 11.36
N LEU A 157 8.79 13.97 12.44
CA LEU A 157 8.80 12.57 12.87
C LEU A 157 7.38 12.08 13.25
N PRO A 158 6.38 12.22 12.36
CA PRO A 158 4.99 11.90 12.68
C PRO A 158 4.72 10.40 12.81
N GLN A 159 3.80 10.03 13.70
CA GLN A 159 3.37 8.67 13.99
C GLN A 159 1.94 8.37 13.51
N SER A 160 1.12 9.40 13.29
CA SER A 160 -0.23 9.23 12.72
C SER A 160 -0.19 9.24 11.19
N VAL A 161 -1.18 8.62 10.57
CA VAL A 161 -1.32 8.67 9.11
C VAL A 161 -1.50 10.13 8.61
N PRO A 162 -2.38 10.97 9.21
CA PRO A 162 -2.46 12.39 8.84
C PRO A 162 -1.12 13.12 8.94
N GLY A 163 -0.35 12.91 10.02
CA GLY A 163 0.95 13.52 10.20
C GLY A 163 1.96 13.10 9.13
N ILE A 164 2.01 11.80 8.80
CA ILE A 164 2.89 11.27 7.74
C ILE A 164 2.53 11.87 6.38
N LEU A 165 1.24 11.98 6.05
CA LEU A 165 0.76 12.59 4.80
C LEU A 165 1.19 14.06 4.71
N VAL A 166 0.98 14.83 5.78
CA VAL A 166 1.34 16.25 5.83
C VAL A 166 2.85 16.47 5.72
N GLU A 167 3.65 15.70 6.45
CA GLU A 167 5.11 15.78 6.38
C GLU A 167 5.64 15.41 4.99
N ALA A 168 5.10 14.35 4.38
CA ALA A 168 5.46 13.98 3.02
C ALA A 168 5.11 15.09 2.01
N LEU A 169 3.91 15.68 2.11
CA LEU A 169 3.52 16.82 1.27
C LEU A 169 4.40 18.05 1.50
N ALA A 170 4.80 18.32 2.75
CA ALA A 170 5.72 19.41 3.08
C ALA A 170 7.10 19.19 2.42
N ARG A 171 7.66 17.98 2.52
CA ARG A 171 8.93 17.62 1.84
C ARG A 171 8.81 17.71 0.33
N ARG A 172 7.73 17.19 -0.26
CA ARG A 172 7.48 17.30 -1.71
C ARG A 172 7.44 18.75 -2.16
N ARG A 173 6.73 19.61 -1.43
CA ARG A 173 6.68 21.05 -1.71
C ARG A 173 8.06 21.70 -1.64
N GLN A 174 8.85 21.41 -0.60
CA GLN A 174 10.22 21.93 -0.47
C GLN A 174 11.14 21.46 -1.62
N ARG A 175 10.91 20.25 -2.14
CA ARG A 175 11.65 19.66 -3.26
C ARG A 175 11.11 20.08 -4.64
N GLY A 176 10.07 20.90 -4.71
CA GLY A 176 9.44 21.31 -5.97
C GLY A 176 8.70 20.17 -6.69
N LEU A 177 8.29 19.12 -5.96
CA LEU A 177 7.53 18.00 -6.51
C LEU A 177 6.01 18.29 -6.48
N PRO A 178 5.25 17.80 -7.47
CA PRO A 178 3.78 17.92 -7.46
C PRO A 178 3.19 17.13 -6.26
N PRO A 179 2.02 17.55 -5.74
CA PRO A 179 1.32 16.77 -4.72
C PRO A 179 0.83 15.43 -5.30
N PHE A 180 0.51 14.49 -4.40
CA PHE A 180 -0.26 13.29 -4.74
C PHE A 180 -1.75 13.49 -4.39
N THR A 181 -2.62 12.71 -5.02
CA THR A 181 -4.01 12.54 -4.57
C THR A 181 -4.03 11.67 -3.31
N VAL A 182 -4.95 11.99 -2.38
CA VAL A 182 -5.28 11.17 -1.20
C VAL A 182 -6.72 10.70 -1.33
#